data_AF-K8A6W8-F1
#
_entry.id   AF-K8A6W8-F1
#
_cell.length_a   1.000
_cell.length_b   1.000
_cell.length_c   1.000
_cell.angle_alpha   90.00
_cell.angle_beta   90.00
_cell.angle_gamma   90.00
#
_symmetry.space_group_name_H-M   'P 1'
#
loop_
_entity.id
_entity.type
_entity.pdbx_description
1 polymer ?
#
loop_
_entity_poly.entity_id
_entity_poly.type
_entity_poly.pdbx_seq_one_letter_code
_entity_poly.pdbx_strand_id
1 'polypeptide(L)'
;MRKPLFATLIIAASVFSSLPVLASSGGTLTFHGAIVEEVCSVTQATARIDLRCPRGHRLHRQTLFLRGDGPHEHDSAWVHSRFDYLNATHTLGILTLTYR
;
A
#
# COMPACT_ATOMS: atom_id res chain seq x y z
N MET A 1 16.59 66.98 56.77
CA MET A 1 17.98 67.13 57.28
C MET A 1 18.80 65.93 56.82
N ARG A 2 20.03 66.18 56.31
CA ARG A 2 21.21 65.30 56.13
C ARG A 2 20.95 63.82 55.71
N LYS A 3 21.17 63.46 54.44
CA LYS A 3 22.44 62.95 53.83
C LYS A 3 22.78 61.47 54.17
N PRO A 4 23.45 60.77 53.25
CA PRO A 4 23.15 59.41 52.81
C PRO A 4 24.16 58.38 53.33
N LEU A 5 23.91 57.09 53.12
CA LEU A 5 24.97 56.10 53.09
C LEU A 5 24.84 55.24 51.83
N PHE A 6 25.75 55.52 50.90
CA PHE A 6 26.15 54.65 49.81
C PHE A 6 26.85 53.42 50.37
N ALA A 7 26.48 52.22 49.90
CA ALA A 7 27.32 51.03 49.97
C ALA A 7 26.98 50.08 48.81
N THR A 8 27.63 50.36 47.69
CA THR A 8 28.30 49.47 46.72
C THR A 8 27.98 47.96 46.64
N LEU A 9 27.80 47.52 45.37
CA LEU A 9 28.32 46.28 44.73
C LEU A 9 27.57 44.97 45.07
N ILE A 10 27.21 44.06 44.16
CA ILE A 10 27.92 43.45 43.02
C ILE A 10 26.87 42.95 42.00
N ILE A 11 27.02 43.31 40.72
CA ILE A 11 26.23 42.72 39.62
C ILE A 11 26.96 41.45 39.16
N ALA A 12 26.48 40.28 39.56
CA ALA A 12 26.90 39.02 38.96
C ALA A 12 26.03 38.77 37.71
N ALA A 13 26.51 39.18 36.54
CA ALA A 13 25.89 38.80 35.28
C ALA A 13 26.28 37.36 34.94
N SER A 14 25.45 36.39 35.33
CA SER A 14 25.56 35.02 34.85
C SER A 14 25.11 34.96 33.40
N VAL A 15 26.05 34.99 32.46
CA VAL A 15 25.79 34.71 31.05
C VAL A 15 25.55 33.19 30.94
N PHE A 16 24.29 32.79 30.98
CA PHE A 16 23.90 31.43 30.62
C PHE A 16 24.05 31.27 29.11
N SER A 17 25.18 30.74 28.65
CA SER A 17 25.37 30.32 27.26
C SER A 17 24.65 28.99 27.04
N SER A 18 23.40 29.05 26.56
CA SER A 18 22.71 27.88 26.01
C SER A 18 23.29 27.55 24.64
N LEU A 19 24.25 26.64 24.59
CA LEU A 19 24.68 26.00 23.33
C LEU A 19 23.46 25.25 22.74
N PRO A 20 23.07 25.45 21.48
CA PRO A 20 22.07 24.60 20.86
C PRO A 20 22.68 23.21 20.67
N VAL A 21 22.19 22.23 21.42
CA VAL A 21 22.45 20.81 21.14
C VAL A 21 21.78 20.52 19.80
N LEU A 22 22.57 20.44 18.73
CA LEU A 22 22.14 19.89 17.45
C LEU A 22 21.80 18.42 17.70
N ALA A 23 20.50 18.10 17.79
CA ALA A 23 20.05 16.73 17.80
C ALA A 23 20.61 16.04 16.55
N SER A 24 21.42 14.99 16.74
CA SER A 24 21.84 14.13 15.64
C SER A 24 20.59 13.38 15.15
N SER A 25 19.87 13.97 14.20
CA SER A 25 18.66 13.35 13.66
C SER A 25 19.08 12.33 12.60
N GLY A 26 19.21 11.08 13.03
CA GLY A 26 19.55 9.98 12.13
C GLY A 26 19.31 8.65 12.82
N GLY A 27 18.70 7.72 12.10
CA GLY A 27 18.42 6.36 12.57
C GLY A 27 18.26 5.43 11.38
N THR A 28 18.31 4.14 11.64
CA THR A 28 18.16 3.12 10.59
C THR A 28 16.71 2.62 10.56
N LEU A 29 16.08 2.70 9.39
CA LEU A 29 14.80 2.06 9.10
C LEU A 29 15.09 0.74 8.36
N THR A 30 14.75 -0.39 8.98
CA THR A 30 14.86 -1.70 8.35
C THR A 30 13.48 -2.12 7.87
N PHE A 31 13.34 -2.28 6.55
CA PHE A 31 12.11 -2.78 5.94
C PHE A 31 12.25 -4.27 5.67
N HIS A 32 11.30 -5.05 6.14
CA HIS A 32 11.21 -6.48 5.86
C HIS A 32 9.99 -6.71 4.97
N GLY A 33 10.19 -7.40 3.86
CA GLY A 33 9.14 -7.75 2.92
C GLY A 33 9.57 -8.93 2.07
N ALA A 34 8.59 -9.57 1.43
CA ALA A 34 8.81 -10.59 0.42
C ALA A 34 8.32 -10.05 -0.92
N ILE A 35 9.04 -10.39 -1.99
CA ILE A 35 8.53 -10.19 -3.35
C ILE A 35 7.55 -11.34 -3.62
N VAL A 36 6.26 -11.03 -3.56
CA VAL A 36 5.18 -11.96 -3.93
C VAL A 36 4.96 -11.89 -5.43
N GLU A 37 4.54 -12.99 -6.05
CA GLU A 37 4.25 -13.02 -7.48
C GLU A 37 3.23 -11.95 -7.87
N GLU A 38 3.43 -11.35 -9.04
CA GLU A 38 2.50 -10.37 -9.58
C GLU A 38 1.13 -11.03 -9.81
N VAL A 39 0.11 -10.49 -9.14
CA VAL A 39 -1.27 -10.95 -9.30
C VAL A 39 -1.75 -10.72 -10.74
N CYS A 40 -2.67 -11.58 -11.20
CA CYS A 40 -3.32 -11.37 -12.48
C CYS A 40 -4.01 -9.99 -12.50
N SER A 41 -3.77 -9.21 -13.55
CA SER A 41 -4.61 -8.05 -13.82
C SER A 41 -5.91 -8.51 -14.48
N VAL A 42 -7.01 -7.93 -14.01
CA VAL A 42 -8.38 -8.25 -14.45
C VAL A 42 -8.97 -7.01 -15.10
N THR A 43 -9.42 -7.12 -16.35
CA THR A 43 -10.13 -6.06 -17.06
C THR A 43 -11.52 -6.56 -17.42
N GLN A 44 -12.56 -5.84 -16.98
CA GLN A 44 -13.94 -6.20 -17.28
C GLN A 44 -14.49 -5.32 -18.41
N ALA A 45 -15.22 -5.94 -19.33
CA ALA A 45 -16.14 -5.28 -20.25
C ALA A 45 -17.51 -6.01 -20.22
N THR A 46 -18.54 -5.42 -20.83
CA THR A 46 -19.95 -5.74 -20.60
C THR A 46 -20.29 -7.24 -20.54
N ALA A 47 -19.72 -8.06 -21.42
CA ALA A 47 -19.92 -9.52 -21.44
C ALA A 47 -18.60 -10.31 -21.51
N ARG A 48 -17.47 -9.70 -21.14
CA ARG A 48 -16.15 -10.34 -21.18
C ARG A 48 -15.27 -9.89 -20.04
N ILE A 49 -14.47 -10.81 -19.52
CA ILE A 49 -13.42 -10.54 -18.54
C ILE A 49 -12.10 -10.99 -19.14
N ASP A 50 -11.18 -10.05 -19.28
CA ASP A 50 -9.82 -10.31 -19.75
C ASP A 50 -8.86 -10.41 -18.56
N LEU A 51 -8.17 -11.53 -18.48
CA LEU A 51 -7.15 -11.84 -17.49
C LEU A 51 -5.78 -11.72 -18.14
N ARG A 52 -4.86 -11.01 -17.49
CA ARG A 52 -3.45 -10.97 -17.88
C ARG A 52 -2.60 -11.32 -16.69
N CYS A 53 -1.94 -12.46 -16.78
CA CYS A 53 -1.23 -13.06 -15.66
C CYS A 53 0.26 -13.18 -16.02
N PRO A 54 1.12 -12.36 -15.41
CA PRO A 54 2.56 -12.49 -15.54
C PRO A 54 3.00 -13.77 -14.83
N ARG A 55 3.78 -14.61 -15.51
CA ARG A 55 4.39 -15.83 -14.95
C ARG A 55 5.83 -15.93 -15.41
N GLY A 56 6.77 -15.71 -14.50
CA GLY A 56 8.18 -15.56 -14.86
C GLY A 56 8.38 -14.40 -15.84
N HIS A 57 8.91 -14.70 -17.03
CA HIS A 57 9.17 -13.73 -18.10
C HIS A 57 8.10 -13.73 -19.20
N ARG A 58 6.94 -14.38 -18.98
CA ARG A 58 5.86 -14.48 -19.96
C ARG A 58 4.57 -13.86 -19.42
N LEU A 59 3.84 -13.17 -20.29
CA LEU A 59 2.51 -12.66 -19.99
C LEU A 59 1.46 -13.56 -20.64
N HIS A 60 0.70 -14.28 -19.80
CA HIS A 60 -0.40 -15.12 -20.27
C HIS A 60 -1.70 -14.31 -20.32
N ARG A 61 -2.52 -14.59 -21.33
CA ARG A 61 -3.79 -13.92 -21.57
C ARG A 61 -4.92 -14.94 -21.68
N GLN A 62 -6.03 -14.65 -21.02
CA GLN A 62 -7.24 -15.45 -21.07
C GLN A 62 -8.45 -14.53 -21.07
N THR A 63 -9.49 -14.93 -21.79
CA THR A 63 -10.74 -14.21 -21.86
C THR A 63 -11.86 -15.13 -21.42
N LEU A 64 -12.61 -14.72 -20.39
CA LEU A 64 -13.87 -15.33 -20.01
C LEU A 64 -15.01 -14.55 -20.65
N PHE A 65 -15.96 -15.26 -21.25
CA PHE A 65 -17.19 -14.67 -21.76
C PHE A 65 -18.30 -14.89 -20.75
N LEU A 66 -18.92 -13.80 -20.31
CA LEU A 66 -20.05 -13.82 -19.39
C LEU A 66 -21.30 -14.10 -20.22
N ARG A 67 -21.79 -15.34 -20.19
CA ARG A 67 -23.08 -15.71 -20.79
C ARG A 67 -24.17 -15.69 -19.73
N GLY A 68 -25.42 -15.55 -20.17
CA GLY A 68 -26.58 -15.37 -19.28
C GLY A 68 -26.88 -16.55 -18.36
N ASP A 69 -26.23 -17.69 -18.49
CA ASP A 69 -26.62 -18.92 -17.79
C ASP A 69 -25.47 -19.46 -16.93
N GLY A 70 -25.44 -19.07 -15.67
CA GLY A 70 -24.72 -19.79 -14.60
C GLY A 70 -23.22 -19.53 -14.47
N PRO A 71 -22.52 -20.37 -13.69
CA PRO A 71 -21.09 -20.23 -13.44
C PRO A 71 -20.27 -20.46 -14.70
N HIS A 72 -19.33 -19.55 -14.99
CA HIS A 72 -18.42 -19.67 -16.13
C HIS A 72 -17.06 -20.16 -15.65
N GLU A 73 -16.74 -21.39 -15.99
CA GLU A 73 -15.44 -21.99 -15.70
C GLU A 73 -14.61 -22.05 -16.98
N HIS A 74 -13.36 -21.58 -16.88
CA HIS A 74 -12.38 -21.75 -17.93
C HIS A 74 -11.09 -22.24 -17.32
N ASP A 75 -10.70 -23.44 -17.73
CA ASP A 75 -9.44 -24.05 -17.31
C ASP A 75 -8.35 -23.69 -18.31
N SER A 76 -7.24 -23.16 -17.81
CA SER A 76 -6.03 -22.96 -18.58
C SER A 76 -4.87 -23.66 -17.88
N ALA A 77 -3.77 -23.87 -18.61
CA ALA A 77 -2.58 -24.51 -18.03
C ALA A 77 -1.95 -23.72 -16.87
N TRP A 78 -2.35 -22.47 -16.62
CA TRP A 78 -1.67 -21.54 -15.73
C TRP A 78 -2.59 -20.87 -14.69
N VAL A 79 -3.83 -20.57 -15.06
CA VAL A 79 -4.86 -20.14 -14.10
C VAL A 79 -6.15 -20.88 -14.38
N HIS A 80 -6.73 -21.41 -13.31
CA HIS A 80 -8.09 -21.85 -13.32
C HIS A 80 -8.99 -20.67 -12.94
N SER A 81 -9.98 -20.37 -13.75
CA SER A 81 -10.89 -19.26 -13.51
C SER A 81 -12.33 -19.73 -13.43
N ARG A 82 -13.03 -19.25 -12.42
CA ARG A 82 -14.43 -19.54 -12.20
C ARG A 82 -15.16 -18.26 -11.85
N PHE A 83 -16.27 -18.00 -12.54
CA PHE A 83 -17.12 -16.84 -12.28
C PHE A 83 -18.50 -17.30 -11.84
N ASP A 84 -18.97 -16.88 -10.67
CA ASP A 84 -20.29 -17.20 -10.14
C ASP A 84 -21.13 -15.93 -9.97
N TYR A 85 -22.35 -15.92 -10.49
CA TYR A 85 -23.30 -14.82 -10.23
C TYR A 85 -23.86 -14.89 -8.81
N LEU A 86 -23.97 -13.74 -8.16
CA LEU A 86 -24.51 -13.60 -6.81
C LEU A 86 -25.99 -13.17 -6.80
N ASN A 87 -26.56 -12.81 -7.95
CA ASN A 87 -27.96 -12.39 -8.06
C ASN A 87 -28.64 -12.90 -9.32
N ALA A 88 -29.97 -13.04 -9.26
CA ALA A 88 -30.79 -13.54 -10.37
C ALA A 88 -30.82 -12.59 -11.59
N THR A 89 -30.47 -11.31 -11.39
CA THR A 89 -30.37 -10.31 -12.46
C THR A 89 -29.01 -10.31 -13.15
N HIS A 90 -28.07 -11.17 -12.75
CA HIS A 90 -26.72 -11.31 -13.32
C HIS A 90 -25.91 -10.00 -13.40
N THR A 91 -26.08 -9.13 -12.41
CA THR A 91 -25.36 -7.84 -12.31
C THR A 91 -24.23 -7.85 -11.28
N LEU A 92 -24.19 -8.86 -10.40
CA LEU A 92 -23.17 -9.03 -9.37
C LEU A 92 -22.63 -10.45 -9.42
N GLY A 93 -21.31 -10.62 -9.27
CA GLY A 93 -20.66 -11.93 -9.29
C GLY A 93 -19.30 -11.92 -8.61
N ILE A 94 -18.75 -13.11 -8.38
CA ILE A 94 -17.40 -13.35 -7.86
C ILE A 94 -16.59 -14.03 -8.95
N LEU A 95 -15.39 -13.52 -9.21
CA LEU A 95 -14.38 -14.18 -10.03
C LEU A 95 -13.33 -14.81 -9.11
N THR A 96 -13.27 -16.14 -9.10
CA THR A 96 -12.23 -16.91 -8.40
C THR A 96 -11.14 -17.31 -9.38
N LEU A 97 -9.90 -16.94 -9.06
CA LEU A 97 -8.70 -17.31 -9.80
C LEU A 97 -7.84 -18.23 -8.95
N THR A 98 -7.53 -19.42 -9.46
CA THR A 98 -6.63 -20.37 -8.81
C THR A 98 -5.38 -20.55 -9.64
N TYR A 99 -4.25 -20.16 -9.07
CA TYR A 99 -2.93 -20.31 -9.67
C TYR A 99 -2.43 -21.73 -9.41
N ARG A 100 -1.95 -22.40 -10.46
CA ARG A 100 -1.15 -23.63 -10.33
C ARG A 100 0.31 -23.30 -10.42
#